data_AF-A0A428JWZ1-F1
#
_entry.id   AF-A0A428JWZ1-F1
#
_cell.length_a   1.000
_cell.length_b   1.000
_cell.length_c   1.000
_cell.angle_alpha   90.00
_cell.angle_beta   90.00
_cell.angle_gamma   90.00
#
_symmetry.space_group_name_H-M   'P 1'
#
loop_
_entity.id
_entity.type
_entity.pdbx_description
1 polymer ?
#
loop_
_entity_poly.entity_id
_entity_poly.type
_entity_poly.pdbx_seq_one_letter_code
_entity_poly.pdbx_strand_id
1 'polypeptide(L)'
;MEKLKNNNLGPSKNHKTILIYGVDTLAKETYNLLAQSKSTNYNVLGFIGEDKNETKIEALNIYHLENLTKDFIDKYKIDDIIIAKSHIDSNKLLQLINHFYSINLNVKIVSQVNNHKTSHLIKNITIKDLLEVSPINQSPERLNKVYQNMTILITGAAGSVGRELVKQLIPFKFKQLILIDNVESALYNLQQELFLDHRNDITFIISDIRDNLKLKTVFNTYKPNIVFHAAAYKHVPLMEQNPYEAVKVNVLGTKNLINNAVEFNADKFILISTDKAVNPTSIMGATKRIAEMLLGYQKRNRKTTFITTRFGNLLGSNGSIIPLFKKQIENGGPLTITHKNMSRYFMSIPEACQLIIEASTMGNNHDTFLFNMGKPVKIFDLALSMIKLSELKYPEDINIKIIGLRPGEKIHEELLTDNEDTKPTENKKIIKVVGKFTQINKTYHAIEELCEISPETQDIEIVSKIKSIVPEYNPNNPKFRS
;
A
#
# COMPACT_ATOMS: atom_id res chain seq x y z
N MET A 1 -48.60 -20.97 48.32
CA MET A 1 -49.45 -19.76 48.20
C MET A 1 -48.56 -18.63 47.72
N GLU A 2 -48.18 -18.61 46.45
CA GLU A 2 -48.98 -18.12 45.33
C GLU A 2 -49.36 -16.63 45.52
N LYS A 3 -48.68 -15.73 44.81
CA LYS A 3 -49.23 -14.45 44.35
C LYS A 3 -48.43 -13.90 43.16
N LEU A 4 -49.06 -14.10 42.00
CA LEU A 4 -49.23 -13.16 40.89
C LEU A 4 -48.01 -12.76 40.04
N LYS A 5 -47.96 -13.45 38.88
CA LYS A 5 -47.36 -13.03 37.62
C LYS A 5 -47.77 -11.59 37.25
N ASN A 6 -46.81 -10.68 37.17
CA ASN A 6 -46.91 -9.50 36.33
C ASN A 6 -46.21 -9.80 35.00
N ASN A 7 -47.02 -10.03 33.96
CA ASN A 7 -46.59 -10.01 32.57
C ASN A 7 -46.24 -8.56 32.18
N ASN A 8 -45.01 -8.13 32.42
CA ASN A 8 -44.45 -6.98 31.70
C ASN A 8 -43.90 -7.48 30.36
N LEU A 9 -44.69 -7.23 29.31
CA LEU A 9 -44.23 -7.24 27.93
C LEU A 9 -42.97 -6.37 27.84
N GLY A 10 -41.83 -6.98 27.55
CA GLY A 10 -40.58 -6.27 27.31
C GLY A 10 -40.70 -5.32 26.11
N PRO A 11 -39.83 -4.31 26.00
CA PRO A 11 -39.90 -3.31 24.94
C PRO A 11 -39.83 -3.96 23.56
N SER A 12 -40.67 -3.50 22.63
CA SER A 12 -40.68 -3.90 21.23
C SER A 12 -39.27 -3.89 20.64
N LYS A 13 -38.84 -4.98 19.99
CA LYS A 13 -37.58 -5.03 19.23
C LYS A 13 -37.58 -3.90 18.19
N ASN A 14 -36.75 -2.88 18.36
CA ASN A 14 -36.53 -1.83 17.36
C ASN A 14 -35.88 -2.46 16.12
N HIS A 15 -36.68 -2.72 15.08
CA HIS A 15 -36.19 -3.15 13.78
C HIS A 15 -35.66 -1.92 13.02
N LYS A 16 -34.40 -1.98 12.58
CA LYS A 16 -33.77 -0.97 11.72
C LYS A 16 -34.24 -1.13 10.29
N THR A 17 -34.75 -0.08 9.66
CA THR A 17 -35.15 -0.09 8.25
C THR A 17 -33.93 0.15 7.37
N ILE A 18 -33.70 -0.69 6.37
CA ILE A 18 -32.48 -0.65 5.55
C ILE A 18 -32.79 -0.74 4.05
N LEU A 19 -31.87 -0.22 3.24
CA LEU A 19 -31.82 -0.45 1.79
C LEU A 19 -30.55 -1.23 1.45
N ILE A 20 -30.65 -2.14 0.48
CA ILE A 20 -29.52 -2.92 -0.03
C ILE A 20 -29.03 -2.30 -1.33
N TYR A 21 -27.80 -1.82 -1.37
CA TYR A 21 -27.17 -1.35 -2.60
C TYR A 21 -26.57 -2.51 -3.39
N GLY A 22 -27.09 -2.73 -4.61
CA GLY A 22 -26.79 -3.88 -5.45
C GLY A 22 -28.05 -4.63 -5.84
N VAL A 23 -28.00 -5.27 -7.02
CA VAL A 23 -29.08 -6.11 -7.57
C VAL A 23 -28.57 -7.49 -8.00
N ASP A 24 -27.29 -7.78 -7.70
CA ASP A 24 -26.60 -9.01 -8.07
C ASP A 24 -26.98 -10.19 -7.15
N THR A 25 -26.38 -11.35 -7.41
CA THR A 25 -26.62 -12.56 -6.62
C THR A 25 -26.31 -12.33 -5.14
N LEU A 26 -25.23 -11.61 -4.81
CA LEU A 26 -24.87 -11.31 -3.43
C LEU A 26 -25.93 -10.43 -2.73
N ALA A 27 -26.50 -9.44 -3.43
CA ALA A 27 -27.59 -8.64 -2.90
C ALA A 27 -28.84 -9.49 -2.58
N LYS A 28 -29.21 -10.41 -3.47
CA LYS A 28 -30.35 -11.32 -3.29
C LYS A 28 -30.12 -12.32 -2.16
N GLU A 29 -28.92 -12.89 -2.06
CA GLU A 29 -28.54 -13.77 -0.95
C GLU A 29 -28.57 -13.02 0.38
N THR A 30 -28.05 -11.79 0.40
CA THR A 30 -28.10 -10.92 1.59
C THR A 30 -29.53 -10.67 2.03
N TYR A 31 -30.44 -10.33 1.09
CA TYR A 31 -31.85 -10.15 1.41
C TYR A 31 -32.47 -11.42 2.00
N ASN A 32 -32.30 -12.57 1.35
CA ASN A 32 -32.85 -13.84 1.80
C ASN A 32 -32.36 -14.21 3.22
N LEU A 33 -31.07 -13.99 3.49
CA LEU A 33 -30.49 -14.23 4.82
C LEU A 33 -31.07 -13.30 5.90
N LEU A 34 -31.31 -12.02 5.56
CA LEU A 34 -31.88 -11.04 6.50
C LEU A 34 -33.37 -11.26 6.72
N ALA A 35 -34.11 -11.70 5.70
CA ALA A 35 -35.54 -11.98 5.77
C ALA A 35 -35.86 -13.29 6.50
N GLN A 36 -35.05 -14.33 6.34
CA GLN A 36 -35.26 -15.64 6.97
C GLN A 36 -34.84 -15.68 8.45
N SER A 37 -33.95 -14.78 8.86
CA SER A 37 -33.44 -14.72 10.22
C SER A 37 -34.45 -14.06 11.18
N LYS A 38 -35.16 -14.87 11.98
CA LYS A 38 -36.01 -14.37 13.09
C LYS A 38 -35.23 -13.61 14.18
N SER A 39 -33.89 -13.65 14.11
CA SER A 39 -32.95 -13.01 15.03
C SER A 39 -32.38 -11.67 14.53
N THR A 40 -32.60 -11.28 13.27
CA THR A 40 -32.02 -10.03 12.73
C THR A 40 -32.95 -8.85 13.01
N ASN A 41 -32.39 -7.79 13.59
CA ASN A 41 -33.10 -6.53 13.86
C ASN A 41 -33.21 -5.66 12.59
N TYR A 42 -33.33 -6.23 11.40
CA TYR A 42 -33.34 -5.48 10.12
C TYR A 42 -34.66 -5.69 9.35
N ASN A 43 -35.21 -4.61 8.83
CA ASN A 43 -36.36 -4.57 7.93
C ASN A 43 -35.90 -4.03 6.57
N VAL A 44 -35.88 -4.86 5.52
CA VAL A 44 -35.39 -4.46 4.20
C VAL A 44 -36.52 -3.80 3.40
N LEU A 45 -36.38 -2.51 3.12
CA LEU A 45 -37.36 -1.72 2.36
C LEU A 45 -37.28 -1.99 0.84
N GLY A 46 -36.07 -2.23 0.33
CA GLY A 46 -35.83 -2.43 -1.09
C GLY A 46 -34.37 -2.42 -1.48
N PHE A 47 -34.13 -2.52 -2.78
CA PHE A 47 -32.81 -2.51 -3.38
C PHE A 47 -32.50 -1.15 -4.00
N ILE A 48 -31.22 -0.86 -4.19
CA ILE A 48 -30.74 0.30 -4.93
C ILE A 48 -30.02 -0.21 -6.18
N GLY A 49 -30.57 0.10 -7.34
CA GLY A 49 -30.08 -0.35 -8.65
C GLY A 49 -29.56 0.80 -9.52
N GLU A 50 -28.62 0.48 -10.40
CA GLU A 50 -28.06 1.43 -11.37
C GLU A 50 -28.79 1.41 -12.72
N ASP A 51 -29.40 0.29 -13.10
CA ASP A 51 -30.21 0.16 -14.32
C ASP A 51 -31.65 0.68 -14.08
N LYS A 52 -32.08 1.67 -14.86
CA LYS A 52 -33.42 2.28 -14.78
C LYS A 52 -34.53 1.37 -15.31
N ASN A 53 -34.19 0.27 -16.00
CA ASN A 53 -35.17 -0.68 -16.54
C ASN A 53 -35.61 -1.72 -15.51
N GLU A 54 -34.83 -1.95 -14.46
CA GLU A 54 -35.20 -2.88 -13.39
C GLU A 54 -36.02 -2.14 -12.32
N THR A 55 -37.24 -2.58 -12.09
CA THR A 55 -38.16 -1.90 -11.15
C THR A 55 -38.43 -2.69 -9.87
N LYS A 56 -38.24 -4.02 -9.88
CA LYS A 56 -38.46 -4.90 -8.73
C LYS A 56 -37.53 -6.10 -8.72
N ILE A 57 -37.16 -6.54 -7.52
CA ILE A 57 -36.53 -7.83 -7.25
C ILE A 57 -37.38 -8.54 -6.22
N GLU A 58 -37.85 -9.74 -6.57
CA GLU A 58 -38.83 -10.50 -5.79
C GLU A 58 -40.12 -9.66 -5.57
N ALA A 59 -40.42 -9.27 -4.33
CA ALA A 59 -41.56 -8.40 -3.99
C ALA A 59 -41.17 -6.95 -3.66
N LEU A 60 -39.87 -6.64 -3.66
CA LEU A 60 -39.34 -5.36 -3.23
C LEU A 60 -39.03 -4.44 -4.41
N ASN A 61 -39.19 -3.13 -4.18
CA ASN A 61 -38.89 -2.12 -5.19
C ASN A 61 -37.38 -1.92 -5.34
N ILE A 62 -36.98 -1.56 -6.56
CA ILE A 62 -35.65 -1.03 -6.85
C ILE A 62 -35.74 0.50 -6.89
N TYR A 63 -34.95 1.15 -6.06
CA TYR A 63 -34.80 2.59 -6.02
C TYR A 63 -33.51 2.99 -6.76
N HIS A 64 -33.49 4.22 -7.29
CA HIS A 64 -32.30 4.78 -7.92
C HIS A 64 -31.70 5.86 -7.03
N LEU A 65 -30.37 6.00 -7.07
CA LEU A 65 -29.62 6.91 -6.21
C LEU A 65 -30.14 8.36 -6.29
N GLU A 66 -30.57 8.80 -7.47
CA GLU A 66 -31.15 10.12 -7.73
C GLU A 66 -32.45 10.38 -6.93
N ASN A 67 -33.19 9.32 -6.60
CA ASN A 67 -34.48 9.40 -5.91
C ASN A 67 -34.36 9.30 -4.38
N LEU A 68 -33.17 8.99 -3.87
CA LEU A 68 -32.90 8.83 -2.43
C LEU A 68 -32.58 10.18 -1.80
N THR A 69 -33.55 11.09 -1.84
CA THR A 69 -33.43 12.40 -1.20
C THR A 69 -33.58 12.31 0.32
N LYS A 70 -33.22 13.38 1.03
CA LYS A 70 -33.43 13.47 2.48
C LYS A 70 -34.90 13.23 2.86
N ASP A 71 -35.84 13.80 2.11
CA ASP A 71 -37.28 13.60 2.33
C ASP A 71 -37.70 12.14 2.19
N PHE A 72 -37.12 11.42 1.23
CA PHE A 72 -37.38 9.99 1.07
C PHE A 72 -36.89 9.21 2.30
N ILE A 73 -35.68 9.51 2.76
CA ILE A 73 -35.04 8.86 3.89
C ILE A 73 -35.83 9.10 5.18
N ASP A 74 -36.22 10.35 5.43
CA ASP A 74 -36.99 10.74 6.61
C ASP A 74 -38.40 10.12 6.58
N LYS A 75 -39.05 10.09 5.40
CA LYS A 75 -40.37 9.48 5.21
C LYS A 75 -40.37 7.98 5.55
N TYR A 76 -39.36 7.25 5.08
CA TYR A 76 -39.27 5.80 5.29
C TYR A 76 -38.44 5.40 6.52
N LYS A 77 -37.92 6.38 7.28
CA LYS A 77 -37.07 6.18 8.47
C LYS A 77 -35.94 5.18 8.23
N ILE A 78 -35.18 5.40 7.16
CA ILE A 78 -34.08 4.52 6.80
C ILE A 78 -32.92 4.73 7.79
N ASP A 79 -32.41 3.65 8.37
CA ASP A 79 -31.34 3.66 9.37
C ASP A 79 -29.95 3.43 8.76
N ASP A 80 -29.83 2.45 7.85
CA ASP A 80 -28.55 2.04 7.28
C ASP A 80 -28.70 1.67 5.78
N ILE A 81 -27.66 1.96 5.00
CA ILE A 81 -27.45 1.39 3.65
C ILE A 81 -26.49 0.21 3.76
N ILE A 82 -26.86 -0.93 3.18
CA ILE A 82 -26.00 -2.12 3.12
C ILE A 82 -25.50 -2.31 1.69
N ILE A 83 -24.20 -2.16 1.48
CA ILE A 83 -23.56 -2.45 0.20
C ILE A 83 -23.36 -3.97 0.11
N ALA A 84 -24.10 -4.59 -0.82
CA ALA A 84 -24.03 -6.01 -1.13
C ALA A 84 -23.77 -6.16 -2.63
N LYS A 85 -22.52 -5.94 -3.03
CA LYS A 85 -22.08 -6.09 -4.42
C LYS A 85 -20.81 -6.91 -4.46
N SER A 86 -20.77 -7.92 -5.32
CA SER A 86 -19.67 -8.88 -5.40
C SER A 86 -18.33 -8.20 -5.75
N HIS A 87 -18.41 -7.15 -6.58
CA HIS A 87 -17.29 -6.28 -6.92
C HIS A 87 -17.74 -4.82 -6.94
N ILE A 88 -17.09 -3.97 -6.14
CA ILE A 88 -17.29 -2.52 -6.16
C ILE A 88 -15.93 -1.83 -6.23
N ASP A 89 -15.79 -0.89 -7.17
CA ASP A 89 -14.59 -0.04 -7.29
C ASP A 89 -14.51 0.90 -6.09
N SER A 90 -13.30 1.11 -5.57
CA SER A 90 -12.97 1.96 -4.42
C SER A 90 -13.50 3.37 -4.56
N ASN A 91 -13.38 3.96 -5.76
CA ASN A 91 -13.86 5.31 -6.02
C ASN A 91 -15.39 5.34 -5.97
N LYS A 92 -16.04 4.31 -6.48
CA LYS A 92 -17.50 4.18 -6.39
C LYS A 92 -17.93 3.99 -4.94
N LEU A 93 -17.24 3.15 -4.17
CA LEU A 93 -17.51 2.96 -2.75
C LEU A 93 -17.33 4.28 -1.96
N LEU A 94 -16.22 4.99 -2.18
CA LEU A 94 -15.97 6.32 -1.61
C LEU A 94 -17.06 7.33 -2.00
N GLN A 95 -17.52 7.33 -3.25
CA GLN A 95 -18.62 8.18 -3.72
C GLN A 95 -19.94 7.87 -2.99
N LEU A 96 -20.30 6.59 -2.87
CA LEU A 96 -21.52 6.17 -2.18
C LEU A 96 -21.49 6.55 -0.70
N ILE A 97 -20.37 6.31 -0.02
CA ILE A 97 -20.18 6.72 1.37
C ILE A 97 -20.34 8.23 1.47
N ASN A 98 -19.65 9.00 0.61
CA ASN A 98 -19.75 10.45 0.67
C ASN A 98 -21.17 10.95 0.43
N HIS A 99 -21.90 10.35 -0.51
CA HIS A 99 -23.29 10.65 -0.81
C HIS A 99 -24.23 10.31 0.36
N PHE A 100 -24.26 9.06 0.83
CA PHE A 100 -25.19 8.65 1.88
C PHE A 100 -24.91 9.31 3.24
N TYR A 101 -23.66 9.59 3.58
CA TYR A 101 -23.37 10.39 4.79
C TYR A 101 -23.86 11.84 4.66
N SER A 102 -23.87 12.44 3.46
CA SER A 102 -24.36 13.81 3.28
C SER A 102 -25.87 13.97 3.59
N ILE A 103 -26.58 12.85 3.63
CA ILE A 103 -28.00 12.74 3.98
C ILE A 103 -28.21 11.97 5.29
N ASN A 104 -27.19 11.94 6.17
CA ASN A 104 -27.19 11.32 7.50
C ASN A 104 -27.49 9.82 7.55
N LEU A 105 -27.11 9.08 6.50
CA LEU A 105 -27.20 7.61 6.48
C LEU A 105 -25.85 6.94 6.67
N ASN A 106 -25.84 5.96 7.57
CA ASN A 106 -24.70 5.08 7.76
C ASN A 106 -24.61 4.07 6.62
N VAL A 107 -23.38 3.74 6.24
CA VAL A 107 -23.11 2.76 5.18
C VAL A 107 -22.34 1.58 5.77
N LYS A 108 -22.87 0.38 5.56
CA LYS A 108 -22.27 -0.90 5.96
C LYS A 108 -22.01 -1.74 4.72
N ILE A 109 -21.15 -2.75 4.83
CA ILE A 109 -20.82 -3.65 3.73
C ILE A 109 -21.00 -5.11 4.15
N VAL A 110 -21.40 -5.95 3.21
CA VAL A 110 -21.44 -7.40 3.39
C VAL A 110 -20.04 -7.97 3.17
N SER A 111 -19.46 -8.64 4.17
CA SER A 111 -18.25 -9.44 3.99
C SER A 111 -18.58 -10.72 3.22
N GLN A 112 -17.79 -11.04 2.19
CA GLN A 112 -17.81 -12.38 1.59
C GLN A 112 -17.36 -13.38 2.67
N VAL A 113 -18.27 -14.23 3.16
CA VAL A 113 -17.92 -15.29 4.13
C VAL A 113 -18.37 -16.63 3.59
N ASN A 114 -17.41 -17.55 3.47
CA ASN A 114 -17.58 -18.97 3.16
C ASN A 114 -18.30 -19.77 4.26
N ASN A 115 -19.12 -19.15 5.13
CA ASN A 115 -19.74 -19.84 6.28
C ASN A 115 -21.07 -19.18 6.71
N HIS A 116 -22.09 -20.02 6.83
CA HIS A 116 -23.52 -19.74 7.00
C HIS A 116 -23.97 -19.06 8.32
N LYS A 117 -23.25 -18.07 8.88
CA LYS A 117 -23.72 -17.31 10.07
C LYS A 117 -24.02 -15.84 9.76
N THR A 118 -25.30 -15.47 9.88
CA THR A 118 -25.91 -14.23 9.37
C THR A 118 -25.53 -12.93 10.06
N SER A 119 -25.29 -12.93 11.38
CA SER A 119 -25.01 -11.70 12.15
C SER A 119 -23.59 -11.13 11.97
N HIS A 120 -22.66 -11.92 11.45
CA HIS A 120 -21.27 -11.50 11.20
C HIS A 120 -21.02 -11.06 9.75
N LEU A 121 -22.04 -11.13 8.89
CA LEU A 121 -21.92 -10.78 7.47
C LEU A 121 -21.93 -9.27 7.24
N ILE A 122 -22.71 -8.51 8.02
CA ILE A 122 -22.79 -7.06 7.89
C ILE A 122 -21.75 -6.44 8.83
N LYS A 123 -20.77 -5.75 8.25
CA LYS A 123 -19.72 -5.05 9.00
C LYS A 123 -19.71 -3.55 8.68
N ASN A 124 -19.21 -2.77 9.63
CA ASN A 124 -18.87 -1.37 9.36
C ASN A 124 -17.75 -1.32 8.31
N ILE A 125 -17.80 -0.30 7.46
CA ILE A 125 -16.79 -0.10 6.44
C ILE A 125 -15.49 0.31 7.12
N THR A 126 -14.39 -0.35 6.75
CA THR A 126 -13.06 0.01 7.21
C THR A 126 -12.31 0.80 6.14
N ILE A 127 -11.25 1.50 6.53
CA ILE A 127 -10.37 2.21 5.57
C ILE A 127 -9.76 1.23 4.54
N LYS A 128 -9.55 -0.03 4.92
CA LYS A 128 -9.08 -1.07 3.99
C LYS A 128 -10.13 -1.39 2.93
N ASP A 129 -11.41 -1.35 3.29
CA ASP A 129 -12.50 -1.58 2.33
C ASP A 129 -12.60 -0.41 1.33
N LEU A 130 -12.28 0.83 1.74
CA LEU A 130 -12.23 2.02 0.86
C LEU A 130 -11.14 1.98 -0.21
N LEU A 131 -10.15 1.10 -0.05
CA LEU A 131 -8.91 1.10 -0.80
C LEU A 131 -8.68 -0.34 -1.28
N GLU A 132 -9.39 -0.71 -2.34
CA GLU A 132 -9.45 -2.02 -3.02
C GLU A 132 -8.31 -2.97 -2.64
N VAL A 133 -8.62 -3.96 -1.82
CA VAL A 133 -7.72 -5.08 -1.56
C VAL A 133 -8.27 -6.29 -2.29
N SER A 134 -7.89 -6.45 -3.55
CA SER A 134 -8.19 -7.68 -4.29
C SER A 134 -7.16 -8.74 -3.91
N PRO A 135 -7.57 -9.89 -3.36
CA PRO A 135 -6.62 -10.97 -3.10
C PRO A 135 -6.01 -11.45 -4.43
N ILE A 136 -4.70 -11.64 -4.45
CA ILE A 136 -4.01 -12.22 -5.60
C ILE A 136 -4.03 -13.74 -5.41
N ASN A 137 -4.58 -14.45 -6.40
CA ASN A 137 -4.48 -15.91 -6.47
C ASN A 137 -3.09 -16.29 -6.97
N GLN A 138 -2.13 -16.41 -6.05
CA GLN A 138 -0.83 -17.01 -6.36
C GLN A 138 -0.95 -18.53 -6.41
N SER A 139 -0.21 -19.18 -7.31
CA SER A 139 -0.04 -20.64 -7.30
C SER A 139 1.05 -21.00 -6.26
N PRO A 140 0.69 -21.52 -5.07
CA PRO A 140 1.67 -21.78 -4.01
C PRO A 140 2.67 -22.87 -4.40
N GLU A 141 2.28 -23.79 -5.30
CA GLU A 141 3.15 -24.86 -5.80
C GLU A 141 4.30 -24.34 -6.64
N ARG A 142 4.05 -23.38 -7.55
CA ARG A 142 5.10 -22.75 -8.37
C ARG A 142 6.10 -22.01 -7.49
N LEU A 143 5.63 -21.22 -6.53
CA LEU A 143 6.48 -20.44 -5.63
C LEU A 143 7.31 -21.34 -4.71
N ASN A 144 6.73 -22.43 -4.19
CA ASN A 144 7.46 -23.40 -3.38
C ASN A 144 8.67 -23.98 -4.13
N LYS A 145 8.52 -24.32 -5.42
CA LYS A 145 9.63 -24.83 -6.23
C LYS A 145 10.75 -23.80 -6.41
N VAL A 146 10.41 -22.52 -6.53
CA VAL A 146 11.39 -21.44 -6.74
C VAL A 146 12.22 -21.19 -5.48
N TYR A 147 11.59 -21.18 -4.31
CA TYR A 147 12.29 -20.91 -3.05
C TYR A 147 12.89 -22.15 -2.39
N GLN A 148 12.62 -23.33 -2.94
CA GLN A 148 13.12 -24.58 -2.37
C GLN A 148 14.64 -24.57 -2.24
N ASN A 149 15.15 -24.81 -1.04
CA ASN A 149 16.59 -24.85 -0.72
C ASN A 149 17.36 -23.55 -1.01
N MET A 150 16.68 -22.41 -1.21
CA MET A 150 17.32 -21.11 -1.43
C MET A 150 17.72 -20.46 -0.11
N THR A 151 18.88 -19.80 -0.09
CA THR A 151 19.20 -18.81 0.94
C THR A 151 18.64 -17.45 0.51
N ILE A 152 17.74 -16.87 1.29
CA ILE A 152 17.10 -15.59 1.01
C ILE A 152 17.64 -14.54 1.98
N LEU A 153 18.01 -13.37 1.47
CA LEU A 153 18.42 -12.21 2.27
C LEU A 153 17.40 -11.07 2.10
N ILE A 154 16.90 -10.52 3.20
CA ILE A 154 16.05 -9.34 3.23
C ILE A 154 16.76 -8.23 4.00
N THR A 155 16.93 -7.06 3.38
CA THR A 155 17.40 -5.86 4.07
C THR A 155 16.23 -4.93 4.36
N GLY A 156 16.28 -4.21 5.49
CA GLY A 156 15.13 -3.45 5.98
C GLY A 156 14.03 -4.39 6.47
N ALA A 157 14.43 -5.54 7.02
CA ALA A 157 13.55 -6.65 7.37
C ALA A 157 12.51 -6.25 8.44
N ALA A 158 12.80 -5.28 9.30
CA ALA A 158 11.87 -4.79 10.32
C ALA A 158 10.98 -3.63 9.82
N GLY A 159 11.23 -3.12 8.62
CA GLY A 159 10.40 -2.11 7.96
C GLY A 159 9.04 -2.67 7.52
N SER A 160 8.09 -1.79 7.17
CA SER A 160 6.72 -2.21 6.82
C SER A 160 6.65 -3.24 5.67
N VAL A 161 7.47 -3.06 4.62
CA VAL A 161 7.53 -4.00 3.48
C VAL A 161 8.37 -5.23 3.83
N GLY A 162 9.55 -5.04 4.44
CA GLY A 162 10.42 -6.14 4.82
C GLY A 162 9.73 -7.15 5.74
N ARG A 163 9.02 -6.66 6.77
CA ARG A 163 8.30 -7.51 7.73
C ARG A 163 7.20 -8.31 7.06
N GLU A 164 6.46 -7.72 6.12
CA GLU A 164 5.42 -8.43 5.39
C GLU A 164 6.00 -9.46 4.41
N LEU A 165 7.12 -9.14 3.73
CA LEU A 165 7.84 -10.13 2.92
C LEU A 165 8.29 -11.34 3.77
N VAL A 166 8.80 -11.09 4.97
CA VAL A 166 9.17 -12.16 5.91
C VAL A 166 7.97 -13.06 6.20
N LYS A 167 6.83 -12.47 6.59
CA LYS A 167 5.60 -13.21 6.88
C LYS A 167 5.12 -14.05 5.71
N GLN A 168 5.20 -13.52 4.49
CA GLN A 168 4.74 -14.23 3.29
C GLN A 168 5.73 -15.28 2.78
N LEU A 169 7.02 -15.15 3.11
CA LEU A 169 8.04 -16.13 2.71
C LEU A 169 8.16 -17.30 3.68
N ILE A 170 7.79 -17.13 4.94
CA ILE A 170 7.81 -18.18 5.97
C ILE A 170 7.12 -19.48 5.54
N PRO A 171 5.93 -19.46 4.92
CA PRO A 171 5.28 -20.70 4.48
C PRO A 171 6.07 -21.52 3.44
N PHE A 172 7.07 -20.95 2.77
CA PHE A 172 7.87 -21.66 1.76
C PHE A 172 9.06 -22.42 2.37
N LYS A 173 9.49 -23.47 1.66
CA LYS A 173 10.61 -24.34 2.08
C LYS A 173 11.98 -23.82 1.65
N PHE A 174 12.45 -22.72 2.24
CA PHE A 174 13.80 -22.21 1.98
C PHE A 174 14.88 -22.94 2.81
N LYS A 175 16.16 -22.78 2.43
CA LYS A 175 17.30 -23.29 3.21
C LYS A 175 17.60 -22.40 4.41
N GLN A 176 17.62 -21.08 4.18
CA GLN A 176 17.86 -20.11 5.24
C GLN A 176 17.27 -18.74 4.85
N LEU A 177 16.74 -18.01 5.82
CA LEU A 177 16.23 -16.65 5.68
C LEU A 177 17.05 -15.70 6.56
N ILE A 178 17.80 -14.81 5.93
CA ILE A 178 18.67 -13.83 6.59
C ILE A 178 17.97 -12.47 6.61
N LEU A 179 17.82 -11.90 7.81
CA LEU A 179 17.08 -10.67 8.05
C LEU A 179 18.03 -9.59 8.57
N ILE A 180 18.29 -8.57 7.75
CA ILE A 180 19.13 -7.42 8.11
C ILE A 180 18.27 -6.20 8.37
N ASP A 181 18.50 -5.54 9.50
CA ASP A 181 17.98 -4.21 9.80
C ASP A 181 18.94 -3.47 10.75
N ASN A 182 18.94 -2.14 10.75
CA ASN A 182 19.73 -1.34 11.69
C ASN A 182 18.91 -0.85 12.88
N VAL A 183 17.58 -0.99 12.84
CA VAL A 183 16.68 -0.62 13.94
C VAL A 183 16.51 -1.82 14.87
N GLU A 184 17.37 -1.88 15.88
CA GLU A 184 17.45 -2.98 16.87
C GLU A 184 16.07 -3.36 17.44
N SER A 185 15.32 -2.40 17.97
CA SER A 185 14.07 -2.72 18.68
C SER A 185 12.97 -3.21 17.73
N ALA A 186 12.97 -2.73 16.48
CA ALA A 186 12.04 -3.21 15.47
C ALA A 186 12.39 -4.64 15.01
N LEU A 187 13.68 -4.94 14.87
CA LEU A 187 14.18 -6.27 14.53
C LEU A 187 13.92 -7.28 15.65
N TYR A 188 14.10 -6.88 16.92
CA TYR A 188 13.74 -7.68 18.09
C TYR A 188 12.24 -7.99 18.11
N ASN A 189 11.37 -7.00 17.88
CA ASN A 189 9.93 -7.24 17.81
C ASN A 189 9.55 -8.23 16.70
N LEU A 190 10.22 -8.16 15.55
CA LEU A 190 10.05 -9.14 14.49
C LEU A 190 10.54 -10.52 14.92
N GLN A 191 11.68 -10.62 15.59
CA GLN A 191 12.18 -11.88 16.13
C GLN A 191 11.18 -12.52 17.09
N GLN A 192 10.62 -11.76 18.03
CA GLN A 192 9.64 -12.26 18.99
C GLN A 192 8.35 -12.74 18.33
N GLU A 193 7.90 -12.06 17.27
CA GLU A 193 6.75 -12.48 16.48
C GLU A 193 6.97 -13.85 15.80
N LEU A 194 8.20 -14.12 15.36
CA LEU A 194 8.57 -15.35 14.65
C LEU A 194 9.05 -16.46 15.59
N PHE A 195 9.41 -16.15 16.83
CA PHE A 195 9.89 -17.12 17.81
C PHE A 195 8.85 -18.19 18.15
N LEU A 196 7.57 -17.86 18.00
CA LEU A 196 6.45 -18.81 18.14
C LEU A 196 6.56 -20.00 17.18
N ASP A 197 7.29 -19.86 16.07
CA ASP A 197 7.42 -20.91 15.05
C ASP A 197 8.62 -21.86 15.30
N HIS A 198 9.46 -21.64 16.33
CA HIS A 198 10.63 -22.47 16.68
C HIS A 198 11.56 -22.82 15.51
N ARG A 199 11.76 -21.87 14.59
CA ARG A 199 12.52 -22.07 13.36
C ARG A 199 14.00 -21.76 13.51
N ASN A 200 14.86 -22.73 13.18
CA ASN A 200 16.32 -22.58 13.21
C ASN A 200 16.92 -22.10 11.88
N ASP A 201 16.10 -21.94 10.85
CA ASP A 201 16.51 -21.53 9.49
C ASP A 201 16.33 -20.02 9.26
N ILE A 202 16.09 -19.24 10.32
CA ILE A 202 15.97 -17.78 10.26
C ILE A 202 17.09 -17.13 11.08
N THR A 203 17.83 -16.22 10.47
CA THR A 203 18.95 -15.50 11.11
C THR A 203 18.65 -14.00 11.13
N PHE A 204 18.74 -13.39 12.32
CA PHE A 204 18.58 -11.95 12.51
C PHE A 204 19.95 -11.29 12.64
N ILE A 205 20.19 -10.20 11.90
CA ILE A 205 21.48 -9.50 11.87
C ILE A 205 21.24 -8.00 12.00
N ILE A 206 21.73 -7.42 13.09
CA ILE A 206 21.80 -5.97 13.23
C ILE A 206 22.96 -5.46 12.38
N SER A 207 22.66 -4.68 11.34
CA SER A 207 23.66 -4.08 10.47
C SER A 207 23.08 -2.91 9.69
N ASP A 208 23.89 -1.87 9.50
CA ASP A 208 23.63 -0.82 8.53
C ASP A 208 24.10 -1.28 7.14
N ILE A 209 23.32 -1.00 6.09
CA ILE A 209 23.70 -1.32 4.70
C ILE A 209 24.86 -0.43 4.20
N ARG A 210 25.17 0.65 4.91
CA ARG A 210 26.34 1.52 4.68
C ARG A 210 27.65 0.82 5.04
N ASP A 211 27.63 -0.14 5.97
CA ASP A 211 28.81 -0.89 6.39
C ASP A 211 29.11 -2.05 5.41
N ASN A 212 29.90 -1.75 4.38
CA ASN A 212 30.25 -2.73 3.37
C ASN A 212 31.10 -3.91 3.92
N LEU A 213 31.92 -3.69 4.95
CA LEU A 213 32.74 -4.76 5.54
C LEU A 213 31.85 -5.78 6.25
N LYS A 214 30.86 -5.30 7.00
CA LYS A 214 29.86 -6.15 7.64
C LYS A 214 29.01 -6.88 6.60
N LEU A 215 28.51 -6.19 5.58
CA LEU A 215 27.77 -6.81 4.48
C LEU A 215 28.59 -7.90 3.78
N LYS A 216 29.85 -7.64 3.46
CA LYS A 216 30.75 -8.61 2.85
C LYS A 216 30.92 -9.87 3.70
N THR A 217 31.02 -9.71 5.02
CA THR A 217 31.05 -10.85 5.96
C THR A 217 29.76 -11.66 5.90
N VAL A 218 28.59 -11.00 5.87
CA VAL A 218 27.28 -11.66 5.75
C VAL A 218 27.16 -12.42 4.44
N PHE A 219 27.45 -11.79 3.31
CA PHE A 219 27.39 -12.45 2.01
C PHE A 219 28.39 -13.59 1.90
N ASN A 220 29.60 -13.45 2.45
CA ASN A 220 30.58 -14.53 2.46
C ASN A 220 30.13 -15.71 3.32
N THR A 221 29.48 -15.46 4.45
CA THR A 221 29.03 -16.51 5.38
C THR A 221 27.82 -17.27 4.85
N TYR A 222 26.79 -16.54 4.39
CA TYR A 222 25.49 -17.14 4.07
C TYR A 222 25.28 -17.43 2.58
N LYS A 223 26.06 -16.78 1.69
CA LYS A 223 25.98 -16.94 0.22
C LYS A 223 24.53 -16.85 -0.29
N PRO A 224 23.84 -15.71 -0.13
CA PRO A 224 22.42 -15.60 -0.48
C PRO A 224 22.17 -15.80 -1.98
N ASN A 225 21.19 -16.62 -2.32
CA ASN A 225 20.68 -16.83 -3.67
C ASN A 225 19.81 -15.65 -4.13
N ILE A 226 18.94 -15.17 -3.24
CA ILE A 226 17.96 -14.13 -3.55
C ILE A 226 18.09 -13.01 -2.54
N VAL A 227 18.24 -11.77 -3.02
CA VAL A 227 18.30 -10.57 -2.17
C VAL A 227 17.06 -9.70 -2.43
N PHE A 228 16.23 -9.50 -1.42
CA PHE A 228 15.17 -8.48 -1.42
C PHE A 228 15.67 -7.23 -0.69
N HIS A 229 15.79 -6.13 -1.42
CA HIS A 229 16.27 -4.87 -0.86
C HIS A 229 15.12 -3.91 -0.53
N ALA A 230 14.69 -3.91 0.74
CA ALA A 230 13.65 -3.03 1.27
C ALA A 230 14.18 -1.89 2.16
N ALA A 231 15.48 -1.90 2.52
CA ALA A 231 16.09 -0.84 3.32
C ALA A 231 16.22 0.46 2.52
N ALA A 232 15.60 1.53 3.01
CA ALA A 232 15.73 2.88 2.46
C ALA A 232 15.17 3.92 3.42
N TYR A 233 15.63 5.16 3.29
CA TYR A 233 14.90 6.31 3.82
C TYR A 233 13.86 6.80 2.82
N LYS A 234 12.61 6.93 3.28
CA LYS A 234 11.44 7.20 2.41
C LYS A 234 10.72 8.53 2.67
N HIS A 235 10.99 9.20 3.79
CA HIS A 235 10.25 10.39 4.19
C HIS A 235 10.74 11.63 3.45
N VAL A 236 10.00 12.07 2.44
CA VAL A 236 10.36 13.22 1.59
C VAL A 236 10.80 14.45 2.42
N PRO A 237 10.01 14.96 3.40
CA PRO A 237 10.41 16.17 4.12
C PRO A 237 11.73 16.02 4.89
N LEU A 238 12.00 14.84 5.46
CA LEU A 238 13.24 14.58 6.18
C LEU A 238 14.42 14.49 5.21
N MET A 239 14.23 13.89 4.03
CA MET A 239 15.31 13.75 3.05
C MET A 239 15.61 15.05 2.31
N GLU A 240 14.65 15.96 2.20
CA GLU A 240 14.90 17.34 1.74
C GLU A 240 15.81 18.11 2.71
N GLN A 241 15.74 17.80 4.01
CA GLN A 241 16.56 18.41 5.06
C GLN A 241 17.87 17.67 5.31
N ASN A 242 17.97 16.42 4.87
CA ASN A 242 19.14 15.57 5.09
C ASN A 242 19.59 14.88 3.78
N PRO A 243 20.05 15.63 2.77
CA PRO A 243 20.47 15.08 1.49
C PRO A 243 21.61 14.07 1.60
N TYR A 244 22.58 14.35 2.48
CA TYR A 244 23.70 13.46 2.78
C TYR A 244 23.20 12.06 3.20
N GLU A 245 22.31 11.99 4.18
CA GLU A 245 21.73 10.73 4.66
C GLU A 245 20.93 10.00 3.59
N ALA A 246 20.18 10.74 2.77
CA ALA A 246 19.45 10.17 1.63
C ALA A 246 20.42 9.48 0.65
N VAL A 247 21.55 10.12 0.33
CA VAL A 247 22.58 9.55 -0.54
C VAL A 247 23.26 8.35 0.10
N LYS A 248 23.75 8.47 1.35
CA LYS A 248 24.51 7.38 1.99
C LYS A 248 23.66 6.12 2.15
N VAL A 249 22.38 6.24 2.48
CA VAL A 249 21.51 5.06 2.64
C VAL A 249 20.96 4.57 1.29
N ASN A 250 20.28 5.44 0.53
CA ASN A 250 19.55 4.97 -0.66
C ASN A 250 20.48 4.70 -1.85
N VAL A 251 21.63 5.39 -1.95
CA VAL A 251 22.57 5.22 -3.08
C VAL A 251 23.74 4.32 -2.68
N LEU A 252 24.57 4.74 -1.72
CA LEU A 252 25.74 3.95 -1.31
C LEU A 252 25.34 2.59 -0.71
N GLY A 253 24.33 2.56 0.17
CA GLY A 253 23.83 1.31 0.73
C GLY A 253 23.35 0.32 -0.35
N THR A 254 22.63 0.83 -1.35
CA THR A 254 22.23 0.03 -2.52
C THR A 254 23.45 -0.45 -3.33
N LYS A 255 24.42 0.44 -3.59
CA LYS A 255 25.66 0.10 -4.31
C LYS A 255 26.42 -1.03 -3.61
N ASN A 256 26.56 -0.96 -2.28
CA ASN A 256 27.22 -2.01 -1.49
C ASN A 256 26.53 -3.36 -1.67
N LEU A 257 25.20 -3.40 -1.56
CA LEU A 257 24.43 -4.63 -1.69
C LEU A 257 24.51 -5.21 -3.11
N ILE A 258 24.46 -4.37 -4.15
CA ILE A 258 24.66 -4.79 -5.54
C ILE A 258 26.04 -5.40 -5.71
N ASN A 259 27.10 -4.70 -5.27
CA ASN A 259 28.47 -5.16 -5.41
C ASN A 259 28.69 -6.52 -4.73
N ASN A 260 28.17 -6.71 -3.52
CA ASN A 260 28.25 -7.99 -2.82
C ASN A 260 27.41 -9.07 -3.50
N ALA A 261 26.20 -8.75 -4.00
CA ALA A 261 25.39 -9.70 -4.76
C ALA A 261 26.13 -10.21 -6.01
N VAL A 262 26.84 -9.32 -6.73
CA VAL A 262 27.68 -9.71 -7.87
C VAL A 262 28.90 -10.52 -7.43
N GLU A 263 29.67 -10.02 -6.46
CA GLU A 263 30.90 -10.65 -5.97
C GLU A 263 30.65 -12.10 -5.52
N PHE A 264 29.54 -12.32 -4.81
CA PHE A 264 29.19 -13.63 -4.25
C PHE A 264 28.22 -14.43 -5.12
N ASN A 265 27.96 -13.99 -6.35
CA ASN A 265 27.13 -14.68 -7.35
C ASN A 265 25.71 -15.01 -6.86
N ALA A 266 25.03 -14.04 -6.23
CA ALA A 266 23.60 -14.18 -5.97
C ALA A 266 22.85 -14.36 -7.31
N ASP A 267 21.83 -15.21 -7.32
CA ASP A 267 21.02 -15.51 -8.50
C ASP A 267 20.12 -14.32 -8.87
N LYS A 268 19.49 -13.72 -7.86
CA LYS A 268 18.55 -12.60 -8.05
C LYS A 268 18.73 -11.49 -7.02
N PHE A 269 18.61 -10.25 -7.50
CA PHE A 269 18.56 -9.04 -6.69
C PHE A 269 17.30 -8.24 -7.03
N ILE A 270 16.42 -8.06 -6.04
CA ILE A 270 15.14 -7.38 -6.20
C ILE A 270 15.20 -6.05 -5.45
N LEU A 271 15.22 -4.96 -6.21
CA LEU A 271 15.14 -3.59 -5.69
C LEU A 271 13.68 -3.19 -5.52
N ILE A 272 13.30 -2.86 -4.29
CA ILE A 272 12.00 -2.26 -3.99
C ILE A 272 12.13 -0.74 -4.20
N SER A 273 11.50 -0.27 -5.28
CA SER A 273 11.48 1.14 -5.70
C SER A 273 10.08 1.75 -5.48
N THR A 274 9.85 2.94 -6.02
CA THR A 274 8.65 3.75 -5.79
C THR A 274 8.29 4.57 -7.03
N ASP A 275 7.02 4.92 -7.18
CA ASP A 275 6.55 5.92 -8.15
C ASP A 275 7.32 7.26 -8.08
N LYS A 276 7.85 7.62 -6.90
CA LYS A 276 8.61 8.88 -6.69
C LYS A 276 9.97 8.89 -7.39
N ALA A 277 10.44 7.73 -7.88
CA ALA A 277 11.64 7.65 -8.72
C ALA A 277 11.37 8.09 -10.17
N VAL A 278 10.10 8.23 -10.56
CA VAL A 278 9.67 8.68 -11.89
C VAL A 278 9.59 10.20 -11.90
N ASN A 279 10.35 10.85 -12.82
CA ASN A 279 10.45 12.30 -12.96
C ASN A 279 10.60 13.01 -11.60
N PRO A 280 11.60 12.63 -10.78
CA PRO A 280 11.60 12.96 -9.36
C PRO A 280 11.60 14.47 -9.12
N THR A 281 10.88 14.93 -8.09
CA THR A 281 10.92 16.33 -7.62
C THR A 281 11.53 16.47 -6.23
N SER A 282 11.80 15.35 -5.56
CA SER A 282 12.41 15.27 -4.24
C SER A 282 13.74 14.54 -4.27
N ILE A 283 14.61 14.84 -3.31
CA ILE A 283 15.88 14.15 -3.08
C ILE A 283 15.66 12.66 -2.82
N MET A 284 14.61 12.31 -2.05
CA MET A 284 14.25 10.91 -1.80
C MET A 284 13.93 10.18 -3.11
N GLY A 285 13.09 10.77 -3.95
CA GLY A 285 12.77 10.20 -5.27
C GLY A 285 13.99 10.08 -6.17
N ALA A 286 14.83 11.13 -6.22
CA ALA A 286 16.03 11.15 -7.05
C ALA A 286 17.07 10.11 -6.61
N THR A 287 17.30 9.94 -5.30
CA THR A 287 18.21 8.90 -4.79
C THR A 287 17.71 7.49 -5.08
N LYS A 288 16.38 7.25 -5.04
CA LYS A 288 15.80 5.97 -5.50
C LYS A 288 15.93 5.78 -7.01
N ARG A 289 15.83 6.85 -7.81
CA ARG A 289 16.10 6.79 -9.25
C ARG A 289 17.56 6.42 -9.53
N ILE A 290 18.52 6.98 -8.81
CA ILE A 290 19.94 6.59 -8.90
C ILE A 290 20.12 5.11 -8.51
N ALA A 291 19.41 4.63 -7.48
CA ALA A 291 19.43 3.21 -7.11
C ALA A 291 18.93 2.30 -8.25
N GLU A 292 17.89 2.69 -9.00
CA GLU A 292 17.47 1.97 -10.22
C GLU A 292 18.55 2.01 -11.32
N MET A 293 19.19 3.17 -11.51
CA MET A 293 20.28 3.31 -12.49
C MET A 293 21.45 2.40 -12.16
N LEU A 294 21.82 2.25 -10.88
CA LEU A 294 22.87 1.34 -10.40
C LEU A 294 22.68 -0.10 -10.90
N LEU A 295 21.44 -0.60 -10.93
CA LEU A 295 21.14 -1.93 -11.50
C LEU A 295 21.47 -1.97 -13.00
N GLY A 296 21.12 -0.90 -13.73
CA GLY A 296 21.38 -0.75 -15.17
C GLY A 296 22.86 -0.79 -15.57
N TYR A 297 23.81 -0.54 -14.65
CA TYR A 297 25.25 -0.66 -14.93
C TYR A 297 25.75 -2.10 -14.89
N GLN A 298 25.00 -3.01 -14.28
CA GLN A 298 25.41 -4.41 -14.14
C GLN A 298 25.13 -5.23 -15.41
N LYS A 299 24.91 -4.59 -16.56
CA LYS A 299 24.67 -5.26 -17.86
C LYS A 299 25.75 -6.23 -18.32
N ARG A 300 26.99 -6.05 -17.83
CA ARG A 300 28.10 -6.98 -18.12
C ARG A 300 28.10 -8.21 -17.20
N ASN A 301 27.40 -8.15 -16.07
CA ASN A 301 27.21 -9.32 -15.22
C ASN A 301 26.15 -10.24 -15.85
N ARG A 302 26.52 -11.51 -16.01
CA ARG A 302 25.62 -12.55 -16.57
C ARG A 302 25.06 -13.50 -15.52
N LYS A 303 25.52 -13.41 -14.26
CA LYS A 303 25.12 -14.35 -13.21
C LYS A 303 23.95 -13.84 -12.38
N THR A 304 24.03 -12.60 -11.89
CA THR A 304 22.97 -12.01 -11.08
C THR A 304 21.92 -11.36 -11.95
N THR A 305 20.66 -11.74 -11.74
CA THR A 305 19.50 -11.14 -12.36
C THR A 305 18.99 -9.98 -11.50
N PHE A 306 18.99 -8.77 -12.04
CA PHE A 306 18.50 -7.57 -11.36
C PHE A 306 17.06 -7.25 -11.74
N ILE A 307 16.19 -7.06 -10.76
CA ILE A 307 14.76 -6.76 -10.95
C ILE A 307 14.41 -5.52 -10.13
N THR A 308 13.69 -4.58 -10.73
CA THR A 308 13.14 -3.40 -10.03
C THR A 308 11.63 -3.52 -9.93
N THR A 309 11.04 -3.24 -8.77
CA THR A 309 9.59 -3.13 -8.62
C THR A 309 9.20 -1.71 -8.21
N ARG A 310 8.34 -1.06 -8.99
CA ARG A 310 7.77 0.26 -8.72
C ARG A 310 6.31 0.15 -8.32
N PHE A 311 5.95 0.84 -7.25
CA PHE A 311 4.58 1.04 -6.81
C PHE A 311 4.47 2.32 -5.98
N GLY A 312 3.24 2.73 -5.71
CA GLY A 312 2.90 3.95 -5.01
C GLY A 312 2.82 3.77 -3.51
N ASN A 313 1.83 4.42 -2.90
CA ASN A 313 1.73 4.46 -1.45
C ASN A 313 1.17 3.15 -0.89
N LEU A 314 1.77 2.66 0.20
CA LEU A 314 1.27 1.49 0.91
C LEU A 314 0.38 1.87 2.08
N LEU A 315 -0.80 1.23 2.14
CA LEU A 315 -1.79 1.43 3.19
C LEU A 315 -1.24 1.10 4.57
N GLY A 316 -1.39 2.04 5.51
CA GLY A 316 -1.01 1.83 6.91
C GLY A 316 0.49 1.66 7.14
N SER A 317 1.35 1.97 6.16
CA SER A 317 2.80 1.90 6.36
C SER A 317 3.27 2.95 7.38
N ASN A 318 4.39 2.66 8.06
CA ASN A 318 4.92 3.52 9.12
C ASN A 318 5.09 4.97 8.65
N GLY A 319 4.59 5.92 9.44
CA GLY A 319 4.66 7.35 9.15
C GLY A 319 3.92 7.82 7.88
N SER A 320 2.94 7.06 7.38
CA SER A 320 2.11 7.45 6.24
C SER A 320 0.91 8.32 6.65
N ILE A 321 0.15 8.80 5.66
CA ILE A 321 -0.96 9.74 5.86
C ILE A 321 -2.12 9.16 6.69
N ILE A 322 -2.42 7.86 6.55
CA ILE A 322 -3.55 7.22 7.24
C ILE A 322 -3.29 7.16 8.76
N PRO A 323 -2.14 6.67 9.27
CA PRO A 323 -1.79 6.79 10.68
C PRO A 323 -1.79 8.23 11.20
N LEU A 324 -1.32 9.20 10.40
CA LEU A 324 -1.35 10.61 10.77
C LEU A 324 -2.79 11.11 10.99
N PHE A 325 -3.69 10.85 10.04
CA PHE A 325 -5.10 11.23 10.16
C PHE A 325 -5.78 10.54 11.34
N LYS A 326 -5.48 9.26 11.58
CA LYS A 326 -6.02 8.55 12.74
C LYS A 326 -5.62 9.25 14.05
N LYS A 327 -4.34 9.57 14.21
CA LYS A 327 -3.83 10.31 15.38
C LYS A 327 -4.42 11.71 15.50
N GLN A 328 -4.60 12.41 14.37
CA GLN A 328 -5.22 13.73 14.37
C GLN A 328 -6.70 13.67 14.77
N ILE A 329 -7.45 12.67 14.31
CA ILE A 329 -8.85 12.44 14.73
C ILE A 329 -8.91 12.11 16.22
N GLU A 330 -8.06 11.19 16.71
CA GLU A 330 -7.98 10.82 18.12
C GLU A 330 -7.67 12.04 19.03
N ASN A 331 -6.97 13.04 18.50
CA ASN A 331 -6.65 14.29 19.19
C ASN A 331 -7.67 15.43 18.99
N GLY A 332 -8.80 15.19 18.30
CA GLY A 332 -9.84 16.20 18.04
C GLY A 332 -9.62 17.11 16.82
N GLY A 333 -8.64 16.80 15.97
CA GLY A 333 -8.37 17.52 14.72
C GLY A 333 -7.61 18.84 14.88
N PRO A 334 -7.57 19.67 13.82
CA PRO A 334 -8.03 19.39 12.46
C PRO A 334 -7.13 18.37 11.75
N LEU A 335 -7.67 17.71 10.72
CA LEU A 335 -6.84 16.96 9.78
C LEU A 335 -6.02 17.93 8.91
N THR A 336 -4.77 17.59 8.61
CA THR A 336 -3.90 18.46 7.79
C THR A 336 -3.62 17.88 6.41
N ILE A 337 -3.93 18.62 5.35
CA ILE A 337 -3.67 18.22 3.95
C ILE A 337 -2.79 19.25 3.27
N THR A 338 -1.82 18.81 2.49
CA THR A 338 -0.88 19.72 1.82
C THR A 338 -1.52 20.46 0.66
N HIS A 339 -2.35 19.78 -0.15
CA HIS A 339 -3.06 20.39 -1.26
C HIS A 339 -4.42 19.75 -1.51
N LYS A 340 -5.45 20.57 -1.80
CA LYS A 340 -6.84 20.11 -1.99
C LYS A 340 -6.98 19.08 -3.11
N ASN A 341 -6.24 19.26 -4.19
CA ASN A 341 -6.26 18.37 -5.36
C ASN A 341 -5.23 17.23 -5.28
N MET A 342 -4.50 17.05 -4.17
CA MET A 342 -3.49 16.00 -4.06
C MET A 342 -4.12 14.61 -4.20
N SER A 343 -3.54 13.77 -5.05
CA SER A 343 -3.95 12.37 -5.18
C SER A 343 -2.76 11.42 -5.09
N ARG A 344 -3.01 10.19 -4.64
CA ARG A 344 -2.01 9.12 -4.55
C ARG A 344 -2.60 7.79 -4.98
N TYR A 345 -1.76 6.97 -5.60
CA TYR A 345 -2.07 5.56 -5.81
C TYR A 345 -1.84 4.79 -4.51
N PHE A 346 -2.73 3.85 -4.21
CA PHE A 346 -2.64 3.04 -3.02
C PHE A 346 -2.70 1.56 -3.34
N MET A 347 -2.00 0.78 -2.53
CA MET A 347 -2.06 -0.68 -2.52
C MET A 347 -1.84 -1.16 -1.09
N SER A 348 -2.40 -2.31 -0.73
CA SER A 348 -2.12 -2.90 0.57
C SER A 348 -0.68 -3.44 0.66
N ILE A 349 -0.08 -3.42 1.85
CA ILE A 349 1.26 -4.00 2.05
C ILE A 349 1.28 -5.49 1.68
N PRO A 350 0.28 -6.32 2.07
CA PRO A 350 0.26 -7.72 1.69
C PRO A 350 0.20 -7.93 0.18
N GLU A 351 -0.65 -7.19 -0.53
CA GLU A 351 -0.76 -7.26 -2.00
C GLU A 351 0.57 -6.86 -2.67
N ALA A 352 1.19 -5.77 -2.23
CA ALA A 352 2.49 -5.36 -2.78
C ALA A 352 3.58 -6.42 -2.57
N CYS A 353 3.63 -7.05 -1.39
CA CYS A 353 4.61 -8.10 -1.10
C CYS A 353 4.36 -9.37 -1.92
N GLN A 354 3.10 -9.73 -2.16
CA GLN A 354 2.73 -10.81 -3.07
C GLN A 354 3.26 -10.52 -4.48
N LEU A 355 3.01 -9.31 -5.00
CA LEU A 355 3.50 -8.92 -6.33
C LEU A 355 5.03 -8.85 -6.40
N ILE A 356 5.72 -8.45 -5.32
CA ILE A 356 7.21 -8.47 -5.23
C ILE A 356 7.74 -9.91 -5.33
N ILE A 357 7.15 -10.83 -4.56
CA ILE A 357 7.51 -12.25 -4.56
C ILE A 357 7.29 -12.82 -5.97
N GLU A 358 6.16 -12.54 -6.58
CA GLU A 358 5.83 -13.02 -7.92
C GLU A 358 6.74 -12.42 -9.01
N ALA A 359 6.99 -11.11 -8.96
CA ALA A 359 7.95 -10.42 -9.83
C ALA A 359 9.36 -11.03 -9.72
N SER A 360 9.78 -11.43 -8.52
CA SER A 360 11.07 -12.10 -8.32
C SER A 360 11.16 -13.43 -9.05
N THR A 361 10.04 -14.11 -9.31
CA THR A 361 10.03 -15.40 -10.02
C THR A 361 10.02 -15.25 -11.53
N MET A 362 9.30 -14.25 -12.07
CA MET A 362 9.14 -14.05 -13.53
C MET A 362 10.16 -13.09 -14.14
N GLY A 363 10.81 -12.24 -13.34
CA GLY A 363 11.71 -11.20 -13.83
C GLY A 363 12.97 -11.75 -14.47
N ASN A 364 13.32 -11.17 -15.62
CA ASN A 364 14.60 -11.34 -16.29
C ASN A 364 15.56 -10.21 -15.92
N ASN A 365 16.81 -10.33 -16.36
CA ASN A 365 17.85 -9.38 -15.98
C ASN A 365 17.57 -7.96 -16.49
N HIS A 366 17.54 -7.00 -15.57
CA HIS A 366 17.19 -5.59 -15.75
C HIS A 366 15.71 -5.32 -16.04
N ASP A 367 14.81 -6.25 -15.69
CA ASP A 367 13.37 -5.99 -15.78
C ASP A 367 12.93 -5.00 -14.70
N THR A 368 12.16 -4.00 -15.12
CA THR A 368 11.43 -3.10 -14.22
C THR A 368 9.95 -3.43 -14.30
N PHE A 369 9.33 -3.70 -13.16
CA PHE A 369 7.90 -3.96 -13.04
C PHE A 369 7.20 -2.81 -12.34
N LEU A 370 6.08 -2.36 -12.91
CA LEU A 370 5.14 -1.43 -12.33
C LEU A 370 3.90 -2.21 -11.86
N PHE A 371 3.48 -2.03 -10.61
CA PHE A 371 2.26 -2.66 -10.13
C PHE A 371 1.02 -1.83 -10.46
N ASN A 372 -0.02 -2.50 -10.91
CA ASN A 372 -1.30 -1.87 -11.21
C ASN A 372 -2.08 -1.62 -9.91
N MET A 373 -2.16 -0.35 -9.53
CA MET A 373 -2.82 0.13 -8.32
C MET A 373 -4.23 0.70 -8.58
N GLY A 374 -4.76 0.51 -9.79
CA GLY A 374 -6.02 1.12 -10.18
C GLY A 374 -5.91 2.66 -10.30
N LYS A 375 -6.96 3.36 -9.86
CA LYS A 375 -7.07 4.81 -9.98
C LYS A 375 -6.48 5.54 -8.77
N PRO A 376 -5.92 6.75 -8.95
CA PRO A 376 -5.41 7.52 -7.83
C PRO A 376 -6.56 8.07 -6.97
N VAL A 377 -6.39 8.02 -5.65
CA VAL A 377 -7.37 8.50 -4.66
C VAL A 377 -7.01 9.91 -4.24
N LYS A 378 -7.99 10.83 -4.23
CA LYS A 378 -7.81 12.18 -3.69
C LYS A 378 -7.67 12.12 -2.17
N ILE A 379 -6.65 12.77 -1.64
CA ILE A 379 -6.35 12.75 -0.20
C ILE A 379 -7.41 13.51 0.60
N PHE A 380 -8.04 14.52 0.01
CA PHE A 380 -9.17 15.23 0.60
C PHE A 380 -10.38 14.31 0.80
N ASP A 381 -10.73 13.52 -0.22
CA ASP A 381 -11.87 12.58 -0.15
C ASP A 381 -11.60 11.45 0.84
N LEU A 382 -10.34 10.99 0.94
CA LEU A 382 -9.90 10.05 1.96
C LEU A 382 -10.05 10.62 3.38
N ALA A 383 -9.63 11.87 3.59
CA ALA A 383 -9.75 12.54 4.89
C ALA A 383 -11.22 12.68 5.31
N LEU A 384 -12.09 13.14 4.40
CA LEU A 384 -13.54 13.20 4.64
C LEU A 384 -14.12 11.84 5.02
N SER A 385 -13.72 10.79 4.30
CA SER A 385 -14.18 9.43 4.57
C SER A 385 -13.70 8.94 5.93
N MET A 386 -12.46 9.25 6.33
CA MET A 386 -11.94 8.89 7.65
C MET A 386 -12.65 9.60 8.80
N ILE A 387 -12.98 10.89 8.65
CA ILE A 387 -13.80 11.63 9.64
C ILE A 387 -15.17 10.94 9.79
N LYS A 388 -15.84 10.66 8.67
CA LYS A 388 -17.15 10.00 8.64
C LYS A 388 -17.14 8.60 9.26
N LEU A 389 -16.15 7.78 8.91
CA LEU A 389 -15.98 6.43 9.48
C LEU A 389 -15.64 6.44 10.97
N SER A 390 -15.23 7.60 11.51
CA SER A 390 -15.03 7.80 12.94
C SER A 390 -16.29 8.31 13.64
N GLU A 391 -17.45 8.30 12.96
CA GLU A 391 -18.74 8.81 13.45
C GLU A 391 -18.73 10.32 13.78
N LEU A 392 -17.85 11.08 13.11
CA LEU A 392 -17.70 12.52 13.27
C LEU A 392 -18.18 13.27 12.02
N LYS A 393 -18.61 14.51 12.20
CA LYS A 393 -19.09 15.40 11.14
C LYS A 393 -18.03 16.41 10.73
N TYR A 394 -17.96 16.64 9.41
CA TYR A 394 -17.15 17.68 8.82
C TYR A 394 -18.07 18.79 8.28
N PRO A 395 -17.81 20.08 8.59
CA PRO A 395 -16.70 20.59 9.42
C PRO A 395 -17.02 20.74 10.92
N GLU A 396 -18.19 20.30 11.39
CA GLU A 396 -18.71 20.64 12.73
C GLU A 396 -17.90 20.03 13.89
N ASP A 397 -17.57 18.74 13.81
CA ASP A 397 -16.82 18.04 14.85
C ASP A 397 -15.31 18.12 14.58
N ILE A 398 -14.91 17.90 13.32
CA ILE A 398 -13.51 17.98 12.86
C ILE A 398 -13.41 18.69 11.52
N ASN A 399 -12.53 19.69 11.46
CA ASN A 399 -12.22 20.42 10.23
C ASN A 399 -10.98 19.85 9.50
N ILE A 400 -10.80 20.22 8.23
CA ILE A 400 -9.63 19.90 7.39
C ILE A 400 -8.89 21.20 7.05
N LYS A 401 -7.63 21.31 7.47
CA LYS A 401 -6.76 22.47 7.19
C LYS A 401 -5.83 22.18 6.01
N ILE A 402 -5.85 23.05 5.00
CA ILE A 402 -4.86 23.04 3.93
C ILE A 402 -3.59 23.76 4.39
N ILE A 403 -2.44 23.07 4.40
CA ILE A 403 -1.17 23.56 4.95
C ILE A 403 -0.13 23.93 3.89
N GLY A 404 -0.45 23.77 2.61
CA GLY A 404 0.47 24.02 1.50
C GLY A 404 1.34 22.81 1.16
N LEU A 405 1.87 22.79 -0.06
CA LEU A 405 2.80 21.76 -0.51
C LEU A 405 4.12 21.87 0.23
N ARG A 406 4.64 20.73 0.69
CA ARG A 406 5.97 20.68 1.29
C ARG A 406 7.04 20.60 0.19
N PRO A 407 8.27 21.04 0.47
CA PRO A 407 9.39 20.84 -0.44
C PRO A 407 9.52 19.37 -0.87
N GLY A 408 9.80 19.14 -2.15
CA GLY A 408 9.91 17.83 -2.77
C GLY A 408 8.58 17.17 -3.19
N GLU A 409 7.43 17.61 -2.67
CA GLU A 409 6.15 16.92 -2.90
C GLU A 409 5.52 17.22 -4.28
N LYS A 410 4.95 16.19 -4.91
CA LYS A 410 4.07 16.33 -6.07
C LYS A 410 2.60 16.40 -5.68
N ILE A 411 1.79 17.10 -6.47
CA ILE A 411 0.32 17.03 -6.36
C ILE A 411 -0.16 15.65 -6.84
N HIS A 412 0.37 15.19 -7.97
CA HIS A 412 0.06 13.91 -8.60
C HIS A 412 1.37 13.15 -8.86
N GLU A 413 1.41 11.88 -8.48
CA GLU A 413 2.54 11.02 -8.81
C GLU A 413 2.38 10.47 -10.24
N GLU A 414 3.50 10.33 -10.94
CA GLU A 414 3.58 9.75 -12.28
C GLU A 414 4.04 8.30 -12.16
N LEU A 415 3.59 7.44 -13.08
CA LEU A 415 3.94 6.01 -13.05
C LEU A 415 5.01 5.63 -14.08
N LEU A 416 5.20 6.46 -15.11
CA LEU A 416 6.14 6.27 -16.22
C LEU A 416 6.78 7.60 -16.59
N THR A 417 8.02 7.56 -17.09
CA THR A 417 8.65 8.72 -17.75
C THR A 417 8.23 8.80 -19.22
N ASP A 418 8.47 9.94 -19.89
CA ASP A 418 8.20 10.11 -21.32
C ASP A 418 8.95 9.12 -22.24
N ASN A 419 10.03 8.52 -21.74
CA ASN A 419 10.87 7.56 -22.47
C ASN A 419 10.57 6.09 -22.10
N GLU A 420 9.53 5.86 -21.31
CA GLU A 420 9.09 4.54 -20.85
C GLU A 420 7.72 4.22 -21.44
N ASP A 421 7.56 2.97 -21.84
CA ASP A 421 6.31 2.36 -22.28
C ASP A 421 6.09 1.07 -21.48
N THR A 422 4.97 0.38 -21.71
CA THR A 422 4.58 -0.80 -20.95
C THR A 422 4.30 -2.00 -21.84
N LYS A 423 4.56 -3.18 -21.28
CA LYS A 423 4.14 -4.45 -21.83
C LYS A 423 3.37 -5.24 -20.77
N PRO A 424 2.28 -5.92 -21.14
CA PRO A 424 1.57 -6.79 -20.22
C PRO A 424 2.45 -7.97 -19.79
N THR A 425 2.19 -8.50 -18.61
CA THR A 425 2.72 -9.80 -18.16
C THR A 425 1.58 -10.81 -18.02
N GLU A 426 1.90 -12.07 -17.67
CA GLU A 426 0.89 -13.08 -17.35
C GLU A 426 -0.04 -12.63 -16.21
N ASN A 427 0.49 -11.87 -15.24
CA ASN A 427 -0.28 -11.31 -14.15
C ASN A 427 -0.72 -9.87 -14.47
N LYS A 428 -2.03 -9.64 -14.58
CA LYS A 428 -2.62 -8.32 -14.90
C LYS A 428 -2.29 -7.22 -13.88
N LYS A 429 -1.85 -7.58 -12.67
CA LYS A 429 -1.40 -6.65 -11.63
C LYS A 429 0.07 -6.28 -11.76
N ILE A 430 0.84 -6.96 -12.61
CA ILE A 430 2.27 -6.70 -12.86
C ILE A 430 2.42 -6.26 -14.32
N ILE A 431 2.90 -5.04 -14.51
CA ILE A 431 3.14 -4.46 -15.83
C ILE A 431 4.64 -4.34 -16.02
N LYS A 432 5.19 -4.82 -17.14
CA LYS A 432 6.61 -4.66 -17.45
C LYS A 432 6.84 -3.29 -18.06
N VAL A 433 7.77 -2.53 -17.51
CA VAL A 433 8.21 -1.25 -18.07
C VAL A 433 9.31 -1.51 -19.10
N VAL A 434 9.20 -0.90 -20.27
CA VAL A 434 10.19 -0.97 -21.36
C VAL A 434 10.60 0.44 -21.76
N GLY A 435 11.89 0.68 -21.96
CA GLY A 435 12.37 2.03 -22.29
C GLY A 435 13.87 2.06 -22.53
N LYS A 436 14.35 3.13 -23.18
CA LYS A 436 15.79 3.32 -23.44
C LYS A 436 16.42 4.11 -22.30
N PHE A 437 17.24 3.46 -21.49
CA PHE A 437 18.24 4.13 -20.66
C PHE A 437 19.36 4.66 -21.58
N THR A 438 19.32 5.94 -21.93
CA THR A 438 20.10 6.50 -23.04
C THR A 438 21.55 6.84 -22.73
N GLN A 439 21.99 6.96 -21.47
CA GLN A 439 23.39 7.34 -21.17
C GLN A 439 23.95 6.70 -19.89
N ILE A 440 24.14 5.38 -19.92
CA ILE A 440 24.59 4.63 -18.74
C ILE A 440 26.05 4.97 -18.40
N ASN A 441 27.04 4.66 -19.24
CA ASN A 441 28.45 4.65 -18.79
C ASN A 441 29.03 5.98 -18.25
N LYS A 442 28.63 7.15 -18.76
CA LYS A 442 29.18 8.45 -18.30
C LYS A 442 28.76 8.81 -16.88
N THR A 443 27.59 8.35 -16.45
CA THR A 443 27.00 8.71 -15.15
C THR A 443 27.46 7.79 -14.01
N TYR A 444 28.10 6.64 -14.29
CA TYR A 444 28.59 5.75 -13.22
C TYR A 444 29.62 6.43 -12.32
N HIS A 445 30.65 7.06 -12.92
CA HIS A 445 31.71 7.75 -12.18
C HIS A 445 31.14 8.86 -11.29
N ALA A 446 30.17 9.63 -11.81
CA ALA A 446 29.48 10.66 -11.03
C ALA A 446 28.71 10.06 -9.83
N ILE A 447 28.14 8.86 -9.97
CA ILE A 447 27.51 8.14 -8.84
C ILE A 447 28.58 7.68 -7.83
N GLU A 448 29.76 7.27 -8.27
CA GLU A 448 30.86 6.92 -7.36
C GLU A 448 31.32 8.13 -6.55
N GLU A 449 31.57 9.26 -7.19
CA GLU A 449 31.85 10.52 -6.51
C GLU A 449 30.73 10.92 -5.55
N LEU A 450 29.46 10.73 -5.95
CA LEU A 450 28.32 11.02 -5.08
C LEU A 450 28.32 10.11 -3.84
N CYS A 451 28.79 8.87 -3.93
CA CYS A 451 28.89 7.97 -2.77
C CYS A 451 30.02 8.39 -1.79
N GLU A 452 31.01 9.12 -2.27
CA GLU A 452 32.21 9.56 -1.54
C GLU A 452 32.07 10.92 -0.87
N ILE A 453 30.91 11.59 -1.03
CA ILE A 453 30.64 12.86 -0.34
C ILE A 453 30.85 12.74 1.18
N SER A 454 31.28 13.85 1.77
CA SER A 454 31.57 13.97 3.20
C SER A 454 30.40 14.63 3.95
N PRO A 455 30.29 14.47 5.28
CA PRO A 455 29.28 15.16 6.08
C PRO A 455 29.35 16.70 5.98
N GLU A 456 30.51 17.24 5.62
CA GLU A 456 30.74 18.68 5.44
C GLU A 456 30.33 19.18 4.04
N THR A 457 30.01 18.26 3.10
CA THR A 457 29.58 18.63 1.75
C THR A 457 28.24 19.38 1.82
N GLN A 458 28.18 20.56 1.20
CA GLN A 458 26.99 21.39 1.27
C GLN A 458 25.80 20.75 0.53
N ASP A 459 24.60 20.89 1.09
CA ASP A 459 23.37 20.35 0.49
C ASP A 459 23.19 20.75 -0.98
N ILE A 460 23.50 22.00 -1.33
CA ILE A 460 23.38 22.51 -2.71
C ILE A 460 24.30 21.76 -3.67
N GLU A 461 25.51 21.41 -3.22
CA GLU A 461 26.48 20.65 -4.01
C GLU A 461 25.99 19.21 -4.21
N ILE A 462 25.48 18.58 -3.14
CA ILE A 462 24.89 17.23 -3.21
C ILE A 462 23.74 17.21 -4.21
N VAL A 463 22.83 18.19 -4.13
CA VAL A 463 21.66 18.28 -5.00
C VAL A 463 22.06 18.58 -6.45
N SER A 464 23.08 19.40 -6.67
CA SER A 464 23.66 19.66 -7.99
C SER A 464 24.25 18.39 -8.61
N LYS A 465 25.01 17.60 -7.84
CA LYS A 465 25.52 16.29 -8.28
C LYS A 465 24.38 15.30 -8.58
N ILE A 466 23.32 15.28 -7.77
CA ILE A 466 22.13 14.46 -8.05
C ILE A 466 21.48 14.88 -9.39
N LYS A 467 21.34 16.19 -9.64
CA LYS A 467 20.76 16.73 -10.87
C LYS A 467 21.60 16.41 -12.11
N SER A 468 22.92 16.39 -12.00
CA SER A 468 23.80 16.02 -13.11
C SER A 468 23.72 14.51 -13.45
N ILE A 469 23.47 13.67 -12.44
CA ILE A 469 23.27 12.22 -12.61
C ILE A 469 21.87 11.90 -13.15
N VAL A 470 20.84 12.61 -12.67
CA VAL A 470 19.43 12.41 -13.02
C VAL A 470 18.89 13.67 -13.71
N PRO A 471 19.05 13.83 -15.04
CA PRO A 471 18.63 15.02 -15.75
C PRO A 471 17.13 15.33 -15.60
N GLU A 472 16.29 14.31 -15.48
CA GLU A 472 14.84 14.45 -15.27
C GLU A 472 14.45 14.90 -13.84
N TYR A 473 15.38 14.95 -12.89
CA TYR A 473 15.13 15.43 -11.54
C TYR A 473 14.82 16.93 -11.55
N ASN A 474 13.62 17.35 -11.16
CA ASN A 474 13.24 18.77 -11.13
C ASN A 474 12.95 19.21 -9.68
N PRO A 475 13.96 19.67 -8.92
CA PRO A 475 13.79 20.04 -7.52
C PRO A 475 12.76 21.17 -7.39
N ASN A 476 11.66 20.91 -6.68
CA ASN A 476 10.66 21.95 -6.43
C ASN A 476 10.86 22.65 -5.07
N ASN A 477 11.90 22.28 -4.33
CA ASN A 477 12.33 22.95 -3.11
C ASN A 477 13.01 24.29 -3.44
N PRO A 478 12.51 25.44 -2.95
CA PRO A 478 13.09 26.75 -3.23
C PRO A 478 14.60 26.86 -2.94
N LYS A 479 15.10 26.10 -1.96
CA LYS A 479 16.54 26.05 -1.60
C LYS A 479 17.43 25.57 -2.76
N PHE A 480 16.88 24.83 -3.72
CA PHE A 480 17.62 24.13 -4.77
C PHE A 480 17.17 24.51 -6.19
N ARG A 481 16.39 25.59 -6.35
CA ARG A 481 15.83 26.01 -7.66
C ARG A 481 16.76 26.90 -8.50
N SER A 482 18.00 27.15 -8.06
CA SER A 482 18.97 28.02 -8.74
C SER A 482 19.88 27.26 -9.68
#